data_AF-A0A059BK33-F1
#
_entry.id   AF-A0A059BK33-F1
#
_cell.length_a   1.000
_cell.length_b   1.000
_cell.length_c   1.000
_cell.angle_alpha   90.00
_cell.angle_beta   90.00
_cell.angle_gamma   90.00
#
_symmetry.space_group_name_H-M   'P 1'
#
loop_
_entity.id
_entity.type
_entity.pdbx_description
1 polymer ?
#
loop_
_entity_poly.entity_id
_entity_poly.type
_entity_poly.pdbx_seq_one_letter_code
_entity_poly.pdbx_strand_id
1 'polypeptide(L)'
;MALRFEVLGRFNRARAAQLTLPHFVSQTPLFMPVGTQGTIKGLTNDQLEEIGCQIILGNTYHLALRPTSELIDELGGLHKFMNWPRALLTDSGGFQMVSLLHLADITEKGVTFQSPVDGKPMLLTPEESIQIQNRIGADIIMALDDVVRTTITGPRIEEAMYRTLRWIDRCIAAHKRPNEQNLFGIIQGGLDPVLRDICVRGLVERNLPGYAIGGLAGGEDKDSFWRVVAQCTAALPEDKPRYVMGVGYPLDIVVCSALGADMYDCVYPTRTARFGTALVPEGVLKLKHRAMATDTRPIDPSCNCMVCKKYSRAYIHCLVTKDAMGSQLLSYHNLFYMMKQ
;
A
#
# COMPACT_ATOMS: atom_id res chain seq x y z
N MET A 1 18.83 5.44 -11.74
CA MET A 1 17.67 4.94 -10.96
C MET A 1 18.03 3.55 -10.49
N ALA A 2 17.76 3.23 -9.23
CA ALA A 2 18.08 1.91 -8.67
C ALA A 2 17.12 0.81 -9.18
N LEU A 3 15.90 1.21 -9.58
CA LEU A 3 14.86 0.36 -10.10
C LEU A 3 15.03 0.06 -11.58
N ARG A 4 14.87 -1.21 -11.96
CA ARG A 4 14.66 -1.66 -13.34
C ARG A 4 13.31 -2.38 -13.44
N PHE A 5 12.50 -1.99 -14.40
CA PHE A 5 11.20 -2.60 -14.67
C PHE A 5 11.20 -3.21 -16.07
N GLU A 6 10.87 -4.49 -16.17
CA GLU A 6 10.92 -5.25 -17.42
C GLU A 6 9.62 -6.02 -17.61
N VAL A 7 8.87 -5.69 -18.67
CA VAL A 7 7.63 -6.40 -19.00
C VAL A 7 7.97 -7.72 -19.69
N LEU A 8 7.70 -8.83 -19.02
CA LEU A 8 7.99 -10.19 -19.49
C LEU A 8 6.87 -10.74 -20.39
N GLY A 9 5.63 -10.32 -20.14
CA GLY A 9 4.47 -10.80 -20.89
C GLY A 9 3.30 -9.82 -20.82
N ARG A 10 2.43 -9.87 -21.83
CA ARG A 10 1.24 -9.03 -21.92
C ARG A 10 0.04 -9.84 -22.36
N PHE A 11 -1.13 -9.47 -21.83
CA PHE A 11 -2.41 -9.91 -22.35
C PHE A 11 -3.37 -8.72 -22.31
N ASN A 12 -3.74 -8.20 -23.48
CA ASN A 12 -4.40 -6.90 -23.61
C ASN A 12 -3.59 -5.83 -22.86
N ARG A 13 -4.20 -5.18 -21.86
CA ARG A 13 -3.56 -4.16 -21.02
C ARG A 13 -2.84 -4.73 -19.81
N ALA A 14 -3.10 -5.99 -19.45
CA ALA A 14 -2.45 -6.65 -18.31
C ALA A 14 -0.98 -6.93 -18.62
N ARG A 15 -0.13 -6.76 -17.62
CA ARG A 15 1.33 -6.93 -17.72
C ARG A 15 1.82 -7.86 -16.63
N ALA A 16 2.59 -8.86 -17.03
CA ALA A 16 3.47 -9.60 -16.14
C ALA A 16 4.87 -9.01 -16.28
N ALA A 17 5.47 -8.54 -15.19
CA ALA A 17 6.74 -7.85 -15.25
C ALA A 17 7.65 -8.19 -14.07
N GLN A 18 8.95 -8.03 -14.29
CA GLN A 18 9.97 -8.12 -13.26
C GLN A 18 10.36 -6.71 -12.80
N LEU A 19 10.26 -6.49 -11.49
CA LEU A 19 10.64 -5.27 -10.80
C LEU A 19 11.90 -5.55 -9.97
N THR A 20 13.05 -5.12 -10.48
CA THR A 20 14.33 -5.25 -9.77
C THR A 20 14.55 -4.02 -8.90
N LEU A 21 14.60 -4.24 -7.58
CA LEU A 21 14.87 -3.24 -6.56
C LEU A 21 16.21 -3.57 -5.86
N PRO A 22 16.82 -2.60 -5.14
CA PRO A 22 18.09 -2.81 -4.45
C PRO A 22 18.14 -4.04 -3.55
N HIS A 23 17.09 -4.31 -2.78
CA HIS A 23 17.07 -5.45 -1.86
C HIS A 23 16.42 -6.72 -2.44
N PHE A 24 15.59 -6.63 -3.48
CA PHE A 24 14.86 -7.79 -3.98
C PHE A 24 14.36 -7.65 -5.42
N VAL A 25 14.22 -8.80 -6.10
CA VAL A 25 13.58 -8.88 -7.42
C VAL A 25 12.15 -9.37 -7.22
N SER A 26 11.17 -8.53 -7.56
CA SER A 26 9.75 -8.84 -7.44
C SER A 26 9.11 -9.13 -8.80
N GLN A 27 8.06 -9.94 -8.82
CA GLN A 27 7.20 -10.21 -9.96
C GLN A 27 5.87 -9.47 -9.79
N THR A 28 5.42 -8.76 -10.84
CA THR A 28 4.13 -8.07 -10.88
C THR A 28 3.15 -8.79 -11.81
N PRO A 29 1.83 -8.74 -11.57
CA PRO A 29 1.16 -7.96 -10.52
C PRO A 29 1.43 -8.47 -9.10
N LEU A 30 1.59 -7.57 -8.12
CA LEU A 30 1.88 -7.93 -6.72
C LEU A 30 1.01 -7.20 -5.69
N PHE A 31 0.82 -7.83 -4.54
CA PHE A 31 0.13 -7.28 -3.39
C PHE A 31 1.09 -7.06 -2.22
N MET A 32 1.03 -5.87 -1.61
CA MET A 32 1.86 -5.45 -0.49
C MET A 32 1.03 -5.45 0.80
N PRO A 33 1.35 -6.31 1.79
CA PRO A 33 0.76 -6.19 3.11
C PRO A 33 1.29 -4.93 3.81
N VAL A 34 0.42 -4.27 4.55
CA VAL A 34 0.73 -2.99 5.21
C VAL A 34 1.21 -3.21 6.64
N GLY A 35 2.44 -2.79 6.92
CA GLY A 35 3.10 -2.76 8.21
C GLY A 35 3.07 -1.37 8.84
N THR A 36 2.43 -1.27 10.00
CA THR A 36 2.22 0.03 10.66
C THR A 36 3.46 0.49 11.46
N GLN A 37 4.22 -0.42 12.06
CA GLN A 37 5.37 -0.09 12.93
C GLN A 37 6.55 -1.01 12.63
N GLY A 38 6.91 -1.15 11.35
CA GLY A 38 7.98 -2.06 10.93
C GLY A 38 7.63 -3.54 11.14
N THR A 39 6.33 -3.86 11.19
CA THR A 39 5.86 -5.25 11.34
C THR A 39 4.47 -5.42 10.73
N ILE A 40 4.25 -6.56 10.08
CA ILE A 40 2.92 -7.02 9.71
C ILE A 40 2.27 -7.63 10.94
N LYS A 41 1.17 -7.05 11.38
CA LYS A 41 0.52 -7.41 12.65
C LYS A 41 0.23 -8.91 12.73
N GLY A 42 0.95 -9.60 13.62
CA GLY A 42 0.71 -10.99 13.98
C GLY A 42 1.50 -12.03 13.17
N LEU A 43 2.46 -11.62 12.32
CA LEU A 43 3.29 -12.55 11.55
C LEU A 43 4.77 -12.20 11.69
N THR A 44 5.61 -13.23 11.73
CA THR A 44 7.07 -13.08 11.64
C THR A 44 7.52 -12.89 10.19
N ASN A 45 8.73 -12.40 9.98
CA ASN A 45 9.28 -12.27 8.63
C ASN A 45 9.42 -13.63 7.95
N ASP A 46 9.87 -14.66 8.65
CA ASP A 46 9.93 -16.03 8.10
C ASP A 46 8.56 -16.51 7.58
N GLN A 47 7.48 -16.20 8.30
CA GLN A 47 6.13 -16.49 7.84
C GLN A 47 5.74 -15.69 6.60
N LEU A 48 6.12 -14.40 6.54
CA LEU A 48 5.90 -13.56 5.34
C LEU A 48 6.69 -14.09 4.13
N GLU A 49 7.90 -14.58 4.37
CA GLU A 49 8.74 -15.19 3.34
C GLU A 49 8.15 -16.50 2.82
N GLU A 50 7.64 -17.35 3.72
CA GLU A 50 6.99 -18.63 3.40
C GLU A 50 5.72 -18.43 2.56
N ILE A 51 4.92 -17.38 2.83
CA ILE A 51 3.73 -17.08 2.03
C ILE A 51 4.04 -16.41 0.68
N GLY A 52 5.32 -16.15 0.38
CA GLY A 52 5.74 -15.54 -0.89
C GLY A 52 5.62 -14.01 -0.92
N CYS A 53 5.61 -13.34 0.24
CA CYS A 53 5.57 -11.88 0.28
C CYS A 53 6.85 -11.29 -0.33
N GLN A 54 6.72 -10.49 -1.38
CA GLN A 54 7.87 -9.94 -2.12
C GLN A 54 8.25 -8.53 -1.64
N ILE A 55 7.23 -7.71 -1.35
CA ILE A 55 7.36 -6.32 -0.91
C ILE A 55 6.37 -6.10 0.24
N ILE A 56 6.78 -5.37 1.27
CA ILE A 56 5.88 -4.86 2.32
C ILE A 56 5.77 -3.33 2.23
N LEU A 57 4.63 -2.79 2.66
CA LEU A 57 4.46 -1.35 2.83
C LEU A 57 4.70 -0.95 4.28
N GLY A 58 5.71 -0.14 4.55
CA GLY A 58 5.95 0.51 5.82
C GLY A 58 5.24 1.86 5.90
N ASN A 59 4.51 2.11 6.97
CA ASN A 59 3.92 3.44 7.17
C ASN A 59 4.94 4.42 7.76
N THR A 60 5.29 5.44 6.97
CA THR A 60 6.31 6.45 7.31
C THR A 60 5.96 7.21 8.57
N TYR A 61 4.69 7.58 8.72
CA TYR A 61 4.22 8.40 9.83
C TYR A 61 4.46 7.72 11.19
N HIS A 62 4.02 6.48 11.32
CA HIS A 62 4.19 5.73 12.56
C HIS A 62 5.65 5.43 12.86
N LEU A 63 6.45 5.10 11.84
CA LEU A 63 7.89 4.85 11.98
C LEU A 63 8.65 6.10 12.44
N ALA A 64 8.29 7.27 11.91
CA ALA A 64 8.86 8.57 12.28
C ALA A 64 8.57 8.96 13.73
N LEU A 65 7.44 8.53 14.28
CA LEU A 65 7.07 8.80 15.68
C LEU A 65 7.60 7.74 16.64
N ARG A 66 7.55 6.47 16.24
CA ARG A 66 7.95 5.34 17.09
C ARG A 66 8.39 4.18 16.19
N PRO A 67 9.69 3.87 16.11
CA PRO A 67 10.75 4.21 17.06
C PRO A 67 11.50 5.54 16.81
N THR A 68 11.10 6.33 15.82
CA THR A 68 11.78 7.50 15.21
C THR A 68 12.68 7.14 14.02
N SER A 69 12.72 8.06 13.05
CA SER A 69 13.49 7.87 11.82
C SER A 69 14.99 7.91 12.06
N GLU A 70 15.42 8.71 13.04
CA GLU A 70 16.80 8.89 13.48
C GLU A 70 17.34 7.59 14.08
N LEU A 71 16.57 6.96 14.98
CA LEU A 71 16.96 5.68 15.56
C LEU A 71 17.02 4.58 14.49
N ILE A 72 16.09 4.58 13.53
CA ILE A 72 16.12 3.63 12.41
C ILE A 72 17.39 3.81 11.58
N ASP A 73 17.77 5.05 11.26
CA ASP A 73 18.98 5.36 10.49
C ASP A 73 20.25 4.94 11.23
N GLU A 74 20.35 5.29 12.53
CA GLU A 74 21.46 4.89 13.41
C GLU A 74 21.64 3.36 13.50
N LEU A 75 20.54 2.61 13.44
CA LEU A 75 20.55 1.14 13.48
C LEU A 75 20.73 0.50 12.09
N GLY A 76 20.93 1.30 11.05
CA GLY A 76 21.27 0.85 9.70
C GLY A 76 20.07 0.64 8.77
N GLY A 77 19.00 1.41 8.96
CA GLY A 77 17.81 1.39 8.12
C GLY A 77 16.77 0.35 8.54
N LEU A 78 15.55 0.49 8.01
CA LEU A 78 14.41 -0.32 8.46
C LEU A 78 14.58 -1.80 8.12
N HIS A 79 15.13 -2.14 6.95
CA HIS A 79 15.41 -3.54 6.58
C HIS A 79 16.19 -4.27 7.66
N LYS A 80 17.31 -3.67 8.12
CA LYS A 80 18.14 -4.24 9.19
C LYS A 80 17.43 -4.21 10.54
N PHE A 81 16.76 -3.10 10.87
CA PHE A 81 16.07 -2.92 12.14
C PHE A 81 14.95 -3.96 12.35
N MET A 82 14.17 -4.25 11.31
CA MET A 82 13.07 -5.21 11.38
C MET A 82 13.46 -6.61 10.89
N ASN A 83 14.71 -6.83 10.48
CA ASN A 83 15.21 -8.07 9.87
C ASN A 83 14.42 -8.52 8.62
N TRP A 84 14.08 -7.59 7.72
CA TRP A 84 13.35 -7.87 6.48
C TRP A 84 14.31 -7.86 5.28
N PRO A 85 14.58 -9.03 4.67
CA PRO A 85 15.60 -9.16 3.62
C PRO A 85 15.10 -8.83 2.21
N ARG A 86 13.79 -8.58 2.04
CA ARG A 86 13.19 -8.31 0.72
C ARG A 86 12.81 -6.84 0.58
N ALA A 87 12.10 -6.50 -0.49
CA ALA A 87 11.82 -5.12 -0.82
C ALA A 87 10.83 -4.45 0.13
N LEU A 88 10.96 -3.13 0.25
CA LEU A 88 10.16 -2.27 1.12
C LEU A 88 9.69 -1.04 0.36
N LEU A 89 8.41 -0.70 0.51
CA LEU A 89 7.84 0.56 0.08
C LEU A 89 7.43 1.37 1.30
N THR A 90 7.67 2.68 1.31
CA THR A 90 7.13 3.58 2.33
C THR A 90 6.10 4.53 1.75
N ASP A 91 4.95 4.68 2.42
CA ASP A 91 4.00 5.74 2.05
C ASP A 91 4.55 7.14 2.41
N SER A 92 3.91 8.21 1.94
CA SER A 92 4.39 9.57 2.22
C SER A 92 4.04 10.07 3.63
N GLY A 93 3.19 9.30 4.35
CA GLY A 93 2.53 9.71 5.59
C GLY A 93 1.24 10.51 5.38
N GLY A 94 1.00 11.09 4.19
CA GLY A 94 -0.11 12.00 3.91
C GLY A 94 -1.51 11.38 4.09
N PHE A 95 -1.73 10.17 3.59
CA PHE A 95 -3.05 9.52 3.63
C PHE A 95 -3.54 9.20 5.05
N GLN A 96 -2.66 8.85 5.98
CA GLN A 96 -3.10 8.61 7.36
C GLN A 96 -3.61 9.88 8.05
N MET A 97 -3.10 11.05 7.64
CA MET A 97 -3.59 12.35 8.10
C MET A 97 -5.03 12.59 7.62
N VAL A 98 -5.41 12.02 6.47
CA VAL A 98 -6.78 12.09 5.91
C VAL A 98 -7.79 11.30 6.76
N SER A 99 -7.35 10.23 7.41
CA SER A 99 -8.18 9.43 8.32
C SER A 99 -8.38 10.08 9.70
N LEU A 100 -7.52 11.03 10.07
CA LEU A 100 -7.55 11.85 11.28
C LEU A 100 -8.01 13.30 11.01
N LEU A 101 -8.62 13.56 9.84
CA LEU A 101 -8.89 14.87 9.24
C LEU A 101 -9.55 15.94 10.10
N HIS A 102 -10.23 15.60 11.19
CA HIS A 102 -10.82 16.63 12.05
C HIS A 102 -9.77 17.60 12.61
N LEU A 103 -8.48 17.24 12.56
CA LEU A 103 -7.37 17.98 13.13
C LEU A 103 -6.30 18.40 12.12
N ALA A 104 -6.52 18.23 10.80
CA ALA A 104 -5.49 18.51 9.79
C ALA A 104 -5.79 19.77 8.96
N ASP A 105 -4.79 20.64 8.83
CA ASP A 105 -4.81 21.85 7.98
C ASP A 105 -3.77 21.72 6.87
N ILE A 106 -4.20 21.90 5.62
CA ILE A 106 -3.36 21.70 4.43
C ILE A 106 -3.13 23.06 3.77
N THR A 107 -1.87 23.47 3.73
CA THR A 107 -1.42 24.72 3.12
C THR A 107 -0.38 24.42 2.05
N GLU A 108 0.10 25.43 1.32
CA GLU A 108 1.21 25.20 0.37
C GLU A 108 2.48 24.68 1.08
N LYS A 109 2.69 25.03 2.36
CA LYS A 109 3.89 24.63 3.10
C LYS A 109 3.95 23.12 3.34
N GLY A 110 2.80 22.50 3.61
CA GLY A 110 2.68 21.10 4.02
C GLY A 110 1.36 20.85 4.75
N VAL A 111 1.31 19.72 5.45
CA VAL A 111 0.14 19.29 6.23
C VAL A 111 0.45 19.48 7.72
N THR A 112 -0.35 20.31 8.40
CA THR A 112 -0.30 20.46 9.85
C THR A 112 -1.33 19.54 10.49
N PHE A 113 -0.98 18.82 11.56
CA PHE A 113 -1.89 17.93 12.26
C PHE A 113 -1.47 17.75 13.73
N GLN A 114 -2.32 17.14 14.55
CA GLN A 114 -1.97 16.77 15.92
C GLN A 114 -1.42 15.34 16.00
N SER A 115 -0.30 15.19 16.70
CA SER A 115 0.25 13.88 17.06
C SER A 115 -0.78 13.06 17.86
N PRO A 116 -1.08 11.80 17.48
CA PRO A 116 -1.97 10.93 18.22
C PRO A 116 -1.29 10.37 19.48
N VAL A 117 0.02 10.58 19.63
CA VAL A 117 0.80 10.11 20.78
C VAL A 117 0.74 11.11 21.93
N ASP A 118 0.93 12.40 21.63
CA ASP A 118 1.06 13.45 22.64
C ASP A 118 0.24 14.72 22.36
N GLY A 119 -0.55 14.75 21.27
CA GLY A 119 -1.44 15.86 20.92
C GLY A 119 -0.76 17.10 20.36
N LYS A 120 0.58 17.11 20.24
CA LYS A 120 1.31 18.29 19.78
C LYS A 120 1.08 18.56 18.30
N PRO A 121 1.00 19.84 17.88
CA PRO A 121 0.95 20.18 16.47
C PRO A 121 2.27 19.81 15.79
N MET A 122 2.15 19.13 14.66
CA MET A 122 3.24 18.72 13.79
C MET A 122 2.97 19.23 12.38
N LEU A 123 4.02 19.57 11.65
CA LEU A 123 3.95 19.95 10.24
C LEU A 123 4.78 18.96 9.44
N LEU A 124 4.14 18.22 8.54
CA LEU A 124 4.86 17.44 7.53
C LEU A 124 4.91 18.20 6.22
N THR A 125 6.11 18.57 5.79
CA THR A 125 6.35 19.14 4.47
C THR A 125 6.81 18.06 3.48
N PRO A 126 6.74 18.31 2.16
CA PRO A 126 7.38 17.47 1.15
C PRO A 126 8.83 17.12 1.47
N GLU A 127 9.64 18.10 1.90
CA GLU A 127 11.04 17.88 2.25
C GLU A 127 11.21 16.97 3.46
N GLU A 128 10.43 17.20 4.51
CA GLU A 128 10.49 16.39 5.74
C GLU A 128 10.06 14.94 5.47
N SER A 129 8.98 14.75 4.70
CA SER A 129 8.51 13.41 4.29
C SER A 129 9.60 12.62 3.56
N ILE A 130 10.32 13.29 2.64
CA ILE A 130 11.42 12.65 1.90
C ILE A 130 12.63 12.39 2.79
N GLN A 131 12.97 13.31 3.70
CA GLN A 131 14.09 13.11 4.64
C GLN A 131 13.85 11.91 5.57
N ILE A 132 12.63 11.78 6.11
CA ILE A 132 12.23 10.63 6.92
C ILE A 132 12.35 9.34 6.11
N GLN A 133 11.83 9.30 4.88
CA GLN A 133 11.92 8.12 4.03
C GLN A 133 13.37 7.80 3.62
N ASN A 134 14.23 8.81 3.44
CA ASN A 134 15.66 8.63 3.21
C ASN A 134 16.39 7.99 4.40
N ARG A 135 16.00 8.31 5.64
CA ARG A 135 16.49 7.66 6.87
C ARG A 135 15.98 6.25 7.04
N ILE A 136 14.69 6.02 6.76
CA ILE A 136 14.07 4.68 6.81
C ILE A 136 14.77 3.72 5.83
N GLY A 137 15.20 4.22 4.66
CA GLY A 137 15.98 3.44 3.71
C GLY A 137 15.18 2.40 2.92
N ALA A 138 13.90 2.68 2.62
CA ALA A 138 13.05 1.83 1.78
C ALA A 138 13.45 1.87 0.29
N ASP A 139 13.22 0.79 -0.46
CA ASP A 139 13.53 0.71 -1.90
C ASP A 139 12.66 1.64 -2.75
N ILE A 140 11.39 1.83 -2.36
CA ILE A 140 10.42 2.71 -3.01
C ILE A 140 9.91 3.70 -1.97
N ILE A 141 9.96 4.99 -2.32
CA ILE A 141 9.48 6.08 -1.47
C ILE A 141 8.39 6.84 -2.20
N MET A 142 7.36 7.29 -1.49
CA MET A 142 6.22 7.97 -2.07
C MET A 142 6.32 9.48 -1.85
N ALA A 143 6.05 10.27 -2.90
CA ALA A 143 5.96 11.71 -2.77
C ALA A 143 4.81 12.13 -1.85
N LEU A 144 4.99 13.20 -1.08
CA LEU A 144 3.88 13.81 -0.35
C LEU A 144 2.92 14.47 -1.35
N ASP A 145 1.63 14.19 -1.19
CA ASP A 145 0.55 14.65 -2.05
C ASP A 145 -0.59 15.26 -1.23
N ASP A 146 -1.43 16.04 -1.91
CA ASP A 146 -2.62 16.63 -1.30
C ASP A 146 -3.85 15.80 -1.64
N VAL A 147 -4.21 14.91 -0.70
CA VAL A 147 -5.29 13.95 -0.86
C VAL A 147 -6.64 14.55 -0.48
N VAL A 148 -7.59 14.48 -1.40
CA VAL A 148 -8.99 14.90 -1.19
C VAL A 148 -9.91 13.69 -1.36
N ARG A 149 -10.90 13.54 -0.47
CA ARG A 149 -11.90 12.48 -0.58
C ARG A 149 -12.73 12.67 -1.85
N THR A 150 -13.02 11.58 -2.56
CA THR A 150 -13.81 11.57 -3.81
C THR A 150 -15.23 12.12 -3.65
N THR A 151 -15.77 12.13 -2.43
CA THR A 151 -17.09 12.68 -2.10
C THR A 151 -17.11 14.21 -1.99
N ILE A 152 -15.95 14.87 -1.90
CA ILE A 152 -15.87 16.33 -1.87
C ILE A 152 -16.08 16.85 -3.29
N THR A 153 -16.90 17.88 -3.45
CA THR A 153 -17.15 18.54 -4.74
C THR A 153 -16.61 19.98 -4.72
N GLY A 154 -16.40 20.56 -5.90
CA GLY A 154 -15.94 21.94 -6.05
C GLY A 154 -14.42 22.10 -6.21
N PRO A 155 -13.89 23.33 -6.05
CA PRO A 155 -12.54 23.71 -6.48
C PRO A 155 -11.41 23.02 -5.69
N ARG A 156 -11.73 22.40 -4.55
CA ARG A 156 -10.75 21.77 -3.66
C ARG A 156 -9.98 20.63 -4.32
N ILE A 157 -10.62 19.87 -5.23
CA ILE A 157 -9.96 18.77 -5.95
C ILE A 157 -8.91 19.31 -6.92
N GLU A 158 -9.27 20.36 -7.67
CA GLU A 158 -8.36 21.03 -8.61
C GLU A 158 -7.17 21.64 -7.87
N GLU A 159 -7.43 22.34 -6.77
CA GLU A 159 -6.37 22.91 -5.91
C GLU A 159 -5.41 21.83 -5.39
N ALA A 160 -5.95 20.69 -4.91
CA ALA A 160 -5.14 19.55 -4.45
C ALA A 160 -4.28 18.97 -5.56
N MET A 161 -4.84 18.81 -6.75
CA MET A 161 -4.14 18.27 -7.89
C MET A 161 -2.96 19.17 -8.27
N TYR A 162 -3.17 20.49 -8.39
CA TYR A 162 -2.09 21.43 -8.68
C TYR A 162 -1.07 21.55 -7.54
N ARG A 163 -1.52 21.48 -6.27
CA ARG A 163 -0.60 21.43 -5.12
C ARG A 163 0.27 20.19 -5.16
N THR A 164 -0.30 19.03 -5.50
CA THR A 164 0.44 17.77 -5.67
C THR A 164 1.51 17.91 -6.75
N LEU A 165 1.20 18.57 -7.88
CA LEU A 165 2.19 18.86 -8.93
C LEU A 165 3.32 19.81 -8.48
N ARG A 166 3.06 20.76 -7.58
CA ARG A 166 4.12 21.61 -7.00
C ARG A 166 4.91 20.88 -5.92
N TRP A 167 4.26 20.02 -5.14
CA TRP A 167 4.88 19.27 -4.06
C TRP A 167 5.81 18.17 -4.56
N ILE A 168 5.52 17.55 -5.71
CA ILE A 168 6.44 16.58 -6.31
C ILE A 168 7.79 17.22 -6.67
N ASP A 169 7.82 18.48 -7.13
CA ASP A 169 9.08 19.18 -7.42
C ASP A 169 9.94 19.35 -6.17
N ARG A 170 9.28 19.68 -5.05
CA ARG A 170 9.92 19.77 -3.73
C ARG A 170 10.42 18.41 -3.25
N CYS A 171 9.65 17.35 -3.48
CA CYS A 171 10.06 15.99 -3.15
C CYS A 171 11.29 15.56 -3.96
N ILE A 172 11.30 15.84 -5.27
CA ILE A 172 12.44 15.55 -6.16
C ILE A 172 13.69 16.29 -5.67
N ALA A 173 13.57 17.58 -5.36
CA ALA A 173 14.69 18.39 -4.88
C ALA A 173 15.22 17.92 -3.51
N ALA A 174 14.35 17.39 -2.64
CA ALA A 174 14.71 16.90 -1.32
C ALA A 174 15.33 15.49 -1.32
N HIS A 175 15.12 14.70 -2.38
CA HIS A 175 15.57 13.30 -2.42
C HIS A 175 17.07 13.17 -2.62
N LYS A 176 17.77 12.67 -1.60
CA LYS A 176 19.25 12.60 -1.58
C LYS A 176 19.80 11.22 -1.95
N ARG A 177 18.95 10.20 -2.12
CA ARG A 177 19.37 8.80 -2.35
C ARG A 177 18.82 8.19 -3.65
N PRO A 178 18.89 8.85 -4.82
CA PRO A 178 18.25 8.38 -6.07
C PRO A 178 18.85 7.08 -6.66
N ASN A 179 20.02 6.67 -6.17
CA ASN A 179 20.69 5.42 -6.56
C ASN A 179 20.35 4.24 -5.65
N GLU A 180 19.60 4.49 -4.56
CA GLU A 180 19.23 3.48 -3.57
C GLU A 180 17.71 3.45 -3.31
N GLN A 181 17.00 4.54 -3.58
CA GLN A 181 15.57 4.62 -3.36
C GLN A 181 14.87 5.29 -4.54
N ASN A 182 13.69 4.80 -4.86
CA ASN A 182 12.96 5.17 -6.07
C ASN A 182 11.72 5.98 -5.71
N LEU A 183 11.72 7.27 -6.04
CA LEU A 183 10.62 8.19 -5.73
C LEU A 183 9.46 8.02 -6.70
N PHE A 184 8.29 7.62 -6.22
CA PHE A 184 7.08 7.51 -7.01
C PHE A 184 6.21 8.76 -6.84
N GLY A 185 5.68 9.25 -7.96
CA GLY A 185 4.69 10.34 -7.99
C GLY A 185 3.28 9.80 -7.80
N ILE A 186 2.39 10.60 -7.23
CA ILE A 186 1.00 10.19 -6.95
C ILE A 186 0.04 11.03 -7.79
N ILE A 187 -0.67 10.37 -8.69
CA ILE A 187 -1.70 11.00 -9.53
C ILE A 187 -2.92 11.30 -8.65
N GLN A 188 -3.32 12.56 -8.63
CA GLN A 188 -4.53 13.09 -7.99
C GLN A 188 -5.52 13.64 -9.03
N GLY A 189 -6.66 14.16 -8.59
CA GLY A 189 -7.71 14.70 -9.47
C GLY A 189 -9.12 14.15 -9.22
N GLY A 190 -9.32 13.39 -8.13
CA GLY A 190 -10.63 12.85 -7.77
C GLY A 190 -11.19 11.92 -8.86
N LEU A 191 -12.46 12.11 -9.22
CA LEU A 191 -13.14 11.38 -10.30
C LEU A 191 -13.21 12.18 -11.61
N ASP A 192 -12.55 13.35 -11.68
CA ASP A 192 -12.58 14.21 -12.85
C ASP A 192 -11.52 13.76 -13.88
N PRO A 193 -11.93 13.31 -15.08
CA PRO A 193 -10.99 12.83 -16.08
C PRO A 193 -10.03 13.92 -16.57
N VAL A 194 -10.46 15.18 -16.66
CA VAL A 194 -9.61 16.28 -17.13
C VAL A 194 -8.49 16.56 -16.11
N LEU A 195 -8.84 16.61 -14.82
CA LEU A 195 -7.86 16.81 -13.76
C LEU A 195 -6.87 15.64 -13.67
N ARG A 196 -7.35 14.40 -13.89
CA ARG A 196 -6.49 13.22 -13.97
C ARG A 196 -5.50 13.32 -15.12
N ASP A 197 -5.92 13.74 -16.31
CA ASP A 197 -5.03 13.91 -17.47
C ASP A 197 -4.00 15.02 -17.26
N ILE A 198 -4.38 16.13 -16.61
CA ILE A 198 -3.43 17.19 -16.24
C ILE A 198 -2.37 16.64 -15.28
N CYS A 199 -2.80 15.93 -14.23
CA CYS A 199 -1.90 15.39 -13.23
C CYS A 199 -0.96 14.33 -13.81
N VAL A 200 -1.48 13.39 -14.62
CA VAL A 200 -0.67 12.37 -15.30
C VAL A 200 0.40 13.04 -16.16
N ARG A 201 0.04 13.98 -17.02
CA ARG A 201 1.01 14.67 -17.89
C ARG A 201 2.08 15.39 -17.07
N GLY A 202 1.67 16.15 -16.06
CA GLY A 202 2.62 16.85 -15.19
C GLY A 202 3.60 15.91 -14.49
N LEU A 203 3.15 14.76 -13.99
CA LEU A 203 4.04 13.78 -13.37
C LEU A 203 4.95 13.07 -14.38
N VAL A 204 4.43 12.78 -15.58
CA VAL A 204 5.19 12.10 -16.64
C VAL A 204 6.33 12.97 -17.16
N GLU A 205 6.14 14.28 -17.30
CA GLU A 205 7.18 15.25 -17.69
C GLU A 205 8.41 15.22 -16.77
N ARG A 206 8.24 14.80 -15.50
CA ARG A 206 9.30 14.69 -14.50
C ARG A 206 10.07 13.37 -14.55
N ASN A 207 9.68 12.43 -15.43
CA ASN A 207 10.33 11.13 -15.66
C ASN A 207 10.70 10.40 -14.35
N LEU A 208 9.70 10.11 -13.52
CA LEU A 208 9.88 9.44 -12.24
C LEU A 208 10.12 7.92 -12.44
N PRO A 209 10.79 7.26 -11.47
CA PRO A 209 10.96 5.81 -11.46
C PRO A 209 9.65 4.99 -11.53
N GLY A 210 8.53 5.54 -11.06
CA GLY A 210 7.23 4.89 -11.07
C GLY A 210 6.10 5.84 -10.68
N TYR A 211 4.86 5.38 -10.90
CA TYR A 211 3.67 6.22 -10.75
C TYR A 211 2.58 5.49 -9.99
N ALA A 212 2.02 6.19 -9.01
CA ALA A 212 0.89 5.71 -8.24
C ALA A 212 -0.40 6.46 -8.61
N ILE A 213 -1.53 5.77 -8.48
CA ILE A 213 -2.87 6.33 -8.63
C ILE A 213 -3.46 6.45 -7.22
N GLY A 214 -3.54 7.69 -6.73
CA GLY A 214 -4.01 8.03 -5.40
C GLY A 214 -5.41 8.68 -5.41
N GLY A 215 -5.92 8.95 -4.20
CA GLY A 215 -7.21 9.61 -4.01
C GLY A 215 -8.40 8.76 -4.47
N LEU A 216 -8.26 7.43 -4.44
CA LEU A 216 -9.29 6.44 -4.71
C LEU A 216 -9.50 5.54 -3.49
N ALA A 217 -10.49 4.65 -3.54
CA ALA A 217 -10.96 3.78 -2.46
C ALA A 217 -11.53 4.55 -1.24
N GLY A 218 -12.11 5.74 -1.49
CA GLY A 218 -12.60 6.66 -0.46
C GLY A 218 -14.13 6.67 -0.26
N GLY A 219 -14.88 5.89 -1.05
CA GLY A 219 -16.33 5.78 -0.97
C GLY A 219 -17.07 5.94 -2.30
N GLU A 220 -16.35 6.11 -3.41
CA GLU A 220 -16.89 6.13 -4.76
C GLU A 220 -17.47 4.78 -5.20
N ASP A 221 -18.33 4.82 -6.22
CA ASP A 221 -18.84 3.61 -6.86
C ASP A 221 -17.76 2.92 -7.71
N LYS A 222 -17.95 1.62 -7.97
CA LYS A 222 -16.97 0.78 -8.66
C LYS A 222 -16.73 1.17 -10.11
N ASP A 223 -17.76 1.64 -10.81
CA ASP A 223 -17.62 2.01 -12.22
C ASP A 223 -16.76 3.28 -12.35
N SER A 224 -17.00 4.27 -11.50
CA SER A 224 -16.16 5.48 -11.43
C SER A 224 -14.72 5.15 -11.05
N PHE A 225 -14.52 4.30 -10.04
CA PHE A 225 -13.19 3.83 -9.63
C PHE A 225 -12.42 3.17 -10.79
N TRP A 226 -13.03 2.19 -11.48
CA TRP A 226 -12.38 1.47 -12.57
C TRP A 226 -12.13 2.37 -13.79
N ARG A 227 -13.00 3.33 -14.08
CA ARG A 227 -12.78 4.31 -15.17
C ARG A 227 -11.53 5.15 -14.91
N VAL A 228 -11.34 5.66 -13.69
CA VAL A 228 -10.13 6.43 -13.35
C VAL A 228 -8.88 5.58 -13.46
N VAL A 229 -8.90 4.34 -12.94
CA VAL A 229 -7.77 3.41 -13.07
C VAL A 229 -7.46 3.13 -14.54
N ALA A 230 -8.48 2.85 -15.35
CA ALA A 230 -8.34 2.59 -16.78
C ALA A 230 -7.78 3.80 -17.54
N GLN A 231 -8.20 5.02 -17.20
CA GLN A 231 -7.68 6.23 -17.82
C GLN A 231 -6.20 6.44 -17.46
N CYS A 232 -5.89 6.47 -16.16
CA CYS A 232 -4.52 6.75 -15.69
C CYS A 232 -3.52 5.72 -16.21
N THR A 233 -3.84 4.43 -16.11
CA THR A 233 -2.93 3.37 -16.57
C THR A 233 -2.73 3.37 -18.09
N ALA A 234 -3.68 3.89 -18.88
CA ALA A 234 -3.51 4.01 -20.34
C ALA A 234 -2.56 5.16 -20.72
N ALA A 235 -2.54 6.23 -19.93
CA ALA A 235 -1.71 7.41 -20.19
C ALA A 235 -0.30 7.33 -19.58
N LEU A 236 -0.03 6.35 -18.72
CA LEU A 236 1.26 6.16 -18.06
C LEU A 236 2.29 5.43 -18.93
N PRO A 237 3.59 5.78 -18.86
CA PRO A 237 4.65 5.10 -19.59
C PRO A 237 4.63 3.58 -19.38
N GLU A 238 4.89 2.83 -20.44
CA GLU A 238 4.81 1.36 -20.41
C GLU A 238 5.99 0.70 -19.68
N ASP A 239 7.14 1.38 -19.69
CA ASP A 239 8.40 0.98 -19.09
C ASP A 239 8.49 1.32 -17.58
N LYS A 240 7.39 1.79 -17.00
CA LYS A 240 7.31 2.18 -15.59
C LYS A 240 6.24 1.37 -14.84
N PRO A 241 6.48 1.04 -13.57
CA PRO A 241 5.50 0.38 -12.73
C PRO A 241 4.34 1.33 -12.38
N ARG A 242 3.15 0.75 -12.27
CA ARG A 242 1.88 1.43 -12.00
C ARG A 242 1.24 0.89 -10.74
N TYR A 243 1.15 1.73 -9.71
CA TYR A 243 0.70 1.35 -8.38
C TYR A 243 -0.69 1.93 -8.07
N VAL A 244 -1.68 1.09 -7.79
CA VAL A 244 -3.01 1.59 -7.34
C VAL A 244 -3.09 1.49 -5.82
N MET A 245 -3.11 2.65 -5.16
CA MET A 245 -2.99 2.74 -3.71
C MET A 245 -4.28 2.31 -3.01
N GLY A 246 -4.16 1.52 -1.93
CA GLY A 246 -5.27 1.17 -1.03
C GLY A 246 -6.24 0.09 -1.54
N VAL A 247 -5.92 -0.58 -2.65
CA VAL A 247 -6.77 -1.63 -3.25
C VAL A 247 -6.47 -2.99 -2.61
N GLY A 248 -7.48 -3.57 -1.95
CA GLY A 248 -7.32 -4.82 -1.21
C GLY A 248 -8.35 -5.92 -1.45
N TYR A 249 -9.45 -5.63 -2.16
CA TYR A 249 -10.41 -6.69 -2.47
C TYR A 249 -9.87 -7.53 -3.63
N PRO A 250 -9.94 -8.88 -3.56
CA PRO A 250 -9.40 -9.74 -4.61
C PRO A 250 -9.92 -9.41 -6.01
N LEU A 251 -11.23 -9.16 -6.15
CA LEU A 251 -11.84 -8.80 -7.43
C LEU A 251 -11.26 -7.49 -8.00
N ASP A 252 -11.08 -6.47 -7.15
CA ASP A 252 -10.53 -5.19 -7.60
C ASP A 252 -9.08 -5.34 -8.09
N ILE A 253 -8.27 -6.18 -7.42
CA ILE A 253 -6.90 -6.45 -7.85
C ILE A 253 -6.89 -7.09 -9.24
N VAL A 254 -7.75 -8.07 -9.49
CA VAL A 254 -7.88 -8.73 -10.80
C VAL A 254 -8.31 -7.73 -11.87
N VAL A 255 -9.34 -6.92 -11.60
CA VAL A 255 -9.85 -5.91 -12.56
C VAL A 255 -8.79 -4.84 -12.83
N CYS A 256 -8.18 -4.26 -11.80
CA CYS A 256 -7.12 -3.26 -11.97
C CYS A 256 -5.91 -3.83 -12.73
N SER A 257 -5.58 -5.11 -12.52
CA SER A 257 -4.51 -5.78 -13.27
C SER A 257 -4.89 -5.92 -14.75
N ALA A 258 -6.13 -6.28 -15.03
CA ALA A 258 -6.68 -6.31 -16.38
C ALA A 258 -6.71 -4.92 -17.04
N LEU A 259 -6.79 -3.84 -16.25
CA LEU A 259 -6.67 -2.46 -16.71
C LEU A 259 -5.20 -1.99 -16.86
N GLY A 260 -4.24 -2.77 -16.38
CA GLY A 260 -2.81 -2.54 -16.59
C GLY A 260 -2.05 -1.96 -15.40
N ALA A 261 -2.59 -2.07 -14.19
CA ALA A 261 -1.86 -1.82 -12.94
C ALA A 261 -0.99 -3.03 -12.52
N ASP A 262 0.08 -2.76 -11.76
CA ASP A 262 1.10 -3.76 -11.38
C ASP A 262 1.22 -3.97 -9.88
N MET A 263 0.92 -2.96 -9.07
CA MET A 263 1.17 -2.99 -7.63
C MET A 263 -0.08 -2.56 -6.87
N TYR A 264 -0.31 -3.18 -5.72
CA TYR A 264 -1.44 -2.93 -4.84
C TYR A 264 -0.99 -3.03 -3.38
N ASP A 265 -1.69 -2.35 -2.49
CA ASP A 265 -1.53 -2.51 -1.05
C ASP A 265 -2.89 -2.42 -0.35
N CYS A 266 -3.05 -3.14 0.76
CA CYS A 266 -4.17 -2.88 1.63
C CYS A 266 -4.00 -3.50 3.01
N VAL A 267 -4.61 -2.87 4.01
CA VAL A 267 -4.81 -3.47 5.33
C VAL A 267 -5.92 -4.53 5.36
N TYR A 268 -6.76 -4.61 4.32
CA TYR A 268 -7.98 -5.44 4.30
C TYR A 268 -7.76 -6.90 4.75
N PRO A 269 -6.78 -7.65 4.20
CA PRO A 269 -6.60 -9.06 4.53
C PRO A 269 -6.27 -9.29 6.02
N THR A 270 -5.34 -8.51 6.58
CA THR A 270 -4.93 -8.63 7.99
C THR A 270 -5.94 -7.99 8.95
N ARG A 271 -6.62 -6.91 8.54
CA ARG A 271 -7.66 -6.26 9.33
C ARG A 271 -8.88 -7.16 9.46
N THR A 272 -9.36 -7.75 8.35
CA THR A 272 -10.55 -8.61 8.37
C THR A 272 -10.28 -9.95 9.08
N ALA A 273 -9.05 -10.47 8.99
CA ALA A 273 -8.59 -11.61 9.76
C ALA A 273 -8.77 -11.41 11.28
N ARG A 274 -8.37 -10.24 11.80
CA ARG A 274 -8.57 -9.89 13.23
C ARG A 274 -10.04 -9.84 13.63
N PHE A 275 -10.95 -9.55 12.70
CA PHE A 275 -12.39 -9.60 12.94
C PHE A 275 -13.01 -10.98 12.72
N GLY A 276 -12.19 -11.99 12.42
CA GLY A 276 -12.62 -13.37 12.27
C GLY A 276 -13.18 -13.74 10.91
N THR A 277 -12.68 -13.09 9.87
CA THR A 277 -13.09 -13.34 8.48
C THR A 277 -11.91 -13.87 7.68
N ALA A 278 -12.10 -15.01 7.03
CA ALA A 278 -11.16 -15.58 6.09
C ALA A 278 -11.56 -15.24 4.65
N LEU A 279 -10.56 -15.02 3.79
CA LEU A 279 -10.74 -14.90 2.34
C LEU A 279 -10.74 -16.30 1.71
N VAL A 280 -11.71 -16.56 0.84
CA VAL A 280 -11.88 -17.83 0.12
C VAL A 280 -12.33 -17.55 -1.31
N PRO A 281 -12.17 -18.49 -2.26
CA PRO A 281 -12.57 -18.27 -3.66
C PRO A 281 -14.02 -17.83 -3.83
N GLU A 282 -14.94 -18.34 -3.01
CA GLU A 282 -16.37 -18.00 -3.04
C GLU A 282 -16.70 -16.67 -2.33
N GLY A 283 -15.67 -15.93 -1.87
CA GLY A 283 -15.81 -14.63 -1.22
C GLY A 283 -15.21 -14.63 0.18
N VAL A 284 -16.06 -14.60 1.20
CA VAL A 284 -15.63 -14.48 2.60
C VAL A 284 -16.26 -15.54 3.49
N LEU A 285 -15.45 -16.14 4.35
CA LEU A 285 -15.90 -17.09 5.36
C LEU A 285 -15.79 -16.46 6.75
N LYS A 286 -16.93 -16.33 7.45
CA LYS A 286 -16.98 -15.72 8.78
C LYS A 286 -16.83 -16.79 9.87
N LEU A 287 -15.62 -16.92 10.41
CA LEU A 287 -15.25 -17.95 11.38
C LEU A 287 -15.94 -17.80 12.74
N LYS A 288 -16.53 -16.64 13.02
CA LYS A 288 -17.34 -16.40 14.24
C LYS A 288 -18.73 -17.03 14.20
N HIS A 289 -19.22 -17.46 13.05
CA HIS A 289 -20.56 -18.03 12.95
C HIS A 289 -20.64 -19.37 13.67
N ARG A 290 -21.75 -19.62 14.36
CA ARG A 290 -21.99 -20.86 15.12
C ARG A 290 -21.88 -22.12 14.27
N ALA A 291 -22.19 -22.03 12.98
CA ALA A 291 -22.02 -23.15 12.03
C ALA A 291 -20.57 -23.65 11.95
N MET A 292 -19.58 -22.83 12.32
CA MET A 292 -18.16 -23.22 12.31
C MET A 292 -17.76 -23.99 13.56
N ALA A 293 -18.54 -23.97 14.64
CA ALA A 293 -18.16 -24.53 15.94
C ALA A 293 -17.84 -26.04 15.92
N THR A 294 -18.42 -26.78 14.98
CA THR A 294 -18.20 -28.22 14.80
C THR A 294 -17.70 -28.56 13.38
N ASP A 295 -17.37 -27.56 12.56
CA ASP A 295 -16.89 -27.77 11.20
C ASP A 295 -15.42 -28.19 11.20
N THR A 296 -15.15 -29.47 10.98
CA THR A 296 -13.79 -30.04 10.98
C THR A 296 -13.01 -29.78 9.70
N ARG A 297 -13.66 -29.21 8.66
CA ARG A 297 -13.00 -28.88 7.38
C ARG A 297 -11.98 -27.75 7.58
N PRO A 298 -10.96 -27.64 6.70
CA PRO A 298 -10.08 -26.46 6.65
C PRO A 298 -10.85 -25.22 6.16
N ILE A 299 -10.24 -24.03 6.27
CA ILE A 299 -10.83 -22.80 5.74
C ILE A 299 -11.16 -22.97 4.24
N ASP A 300 -10.19 -23.42 3.46
CA ASP A 300 -10.32 -23.72 2.04
C ASP A 300 -9.57 -25.03 1.73
N PRO A 301 -10.25 -26.09 1.23
CA PRO A 301 -9.61 -27.36 0.92
C PRO A 301 -8.61 -27.30 -0.24
N SER A 302 -8.66 -26.26 -1.09
CA SER A 302 -7.73 -26.04 -2.20
C SER A 302 -6.51 -25.18 -1.81
N CYS A 303 -6.49 -24.67 -0.58
CA CYS A 303 -5.44 -23.81 -0.07
C CYS A 303 -4.30 -24.63 0.57
N ASN A 304 -3.09 -24.40 0.07
CA ASN A 304 -1.90 -25.13 0.51
C ASN A 304 -1.14 -24.46 1.67
N CYS A 305 -1.71 -23.40 2.26
CA CYS A 305 -1.09 -22.67 3.35
C CYS A 305 -1.00 -23.54 4.63
N MET A 306 -0.07 -23.20 5.52
CA MET A 306 0.11 -23.89 6.80
C MET A 306 -1.19 -24.02 7.59
N VAL A 307 -2.05 -22.99 7.54
CA VAL A 307 -3.29 -22.94 8.31
C VAL A 307 -4.31 -23.96 7.80
N CYS A 308 -4.56 -23.98 6.49
CA CYS A 308 -5.50 -24.93 5.87
C CYS A 308 -5.02 -26.37 5.95
N LYS A 309 -3.70 -26.61 6.01
CA LYS A 309 -3.15 -27.97 6.15
C LYS A 309 -3.22 -28.52 7.57
N LYS A 310 -3.25 -27.66 8.60
CA LYS A 310 -3.06 -28.08 10.00
C LYS A 310 -4.25 -27.81 10.91
N TYR A 311 -5.16 -26.90 10.56
CA TYR A 311 -6.22 -26.46 11.46
C TYR A 311 -7.61 -26.54 10.81
N SER A 312 -8.59 -26.90 11.63
CA SER A 312 -10.01 -26.90 11.24
C SER A 312 -10.67 -25.55 11.48
N ARG A 313 -11.79 -25.29 10.79
CA ARG A 313 -12.67 -24.15 11.04
C ARG A 313 -13.17 -24.14 12.48
N ALA A 314 -13.48 -25.29 13.06
CA ALA A 314 -13.89 -25.44 14.46
C ALA A 314 -12.82 -24.97 15.45
N TYR A 315 -11.57 -25.37 15.25
CA TYR A 315 -10.46 -24.90 16.09
C TYR A 315 -10.31 -23.39 16.01
N ILE A 316 -10.32 -22.84 14.80
CA ILE A 316 -10.18 -21.40 14.58
C ILE A 316 -11.39 -20.64 15.16
N HIS A 317 -12.61 -21.17 15.04
CA HIS A 317 -13.81 -20.62 15.67
C HIS A 317 -13.69 -20.52 17.20
N CYS A 318 -13.04 -21.48 17.84
CA CYS A 318 -12.81 -21.43 19.29
C CYS A 318 -11.87 -20.30 19.70
N LEU A 319 -10.85 -20.00 18.87
CA LEU A 319 -9.82 -18.99 19.15
C LEU A 319 -10.20 -17.59 18.68
N VAL A 320 -10.95 -17.48 17.58
CA VAL A 320 -11.18 -16.20 16.91
C VAL A 320 -11.81 -15.18 17.85
N THR A 321 -11.23 -13.98 17.94
CA THR A 321 -11.60 -12.90 18.88
C THR A 321 -11.45 -13.20 20.38
N LYS A 322 -11.04 -14.41 20.76
CA LYS A 322 -10.78 -14.80 22.15
C LYS A 322 -9.29 -14.91 22.46
N ASP A 323 -8.50 -15.27 21.45
CA ASP A 323 -7.06 -15.45 21.55
C ASP A 323 -6.36 -14.84 20.34
N ALA A 324 -5.16 -14.28 20.56
CA ALA A 324 -4.34 -13.67 19.50
C ALA A 324 -4.03 -14.66 18.38
N MET A 325 -3.81 -15.94 18.72
CA MET A 325 -3.53 -17.02 17.77
C MET A 325 -4.60 -17.15 16.69
N GLY A 326 -5.88 -16.97 17.03
CA GLY A 326 -6.96 -17.02 16.04
C GLY A 326 -6.79 -15.95 14.96
N SER A 327 -6.38 -14.74 15.36
CA SER A 327 -6.14 -13.65 14.42
C SER A 327 -4.84 -13.81 13.61
N GLN A 328 -3.82 -14.44 14.19
CA GLN A 328 -2.54 -14.72 13.52
C GLN A 328 -2.73 -15.78 12.42
N LEU A 329 -3.40 -16.89 12.75
CA LEU A 329 -3.73 -17.95 11.78
C LEU A 329 -4.56 -17.39 10.62
N LEU A 330 -5.58 -16.58 10.91
CA LEU A 330 -6.37 -15.96 9.84
C LEU A 330 -5.57 -14.94 9.02
N SER A 331 -4.64 -14.20 9.64
CA SER A 331 -3.80 -13.25 8.91
C SER A 331 -2.83 -13.97 7.97
N TYR A 332 -2.23 -15.07 8.43
CA TYR A 332 -1.39 -15.93 7.60
C TYR A 332 -2.18 -16.46 6.40
N HIS A 333 -3.35 -17.05 6.64
CA HIS A 333 -4.20 -17.58 5.57
C HIS A 333 -4.61 -16.50 4.57
N ASN A 334 -5.09 -15.35 5.06
CA ASN A 334 -5.57 -14.28 4.19
C ASN A 334 -4.45 -13.68 3.34
N LEU A 335 -3.24 -13.50 3.88
CA LEU A 335 -2.12 -13.01 3.08
C LEU A 335 -1.66 -14.06 2.07
N PHE A 336 -1.57 -15.33 2.46
CA PHE A 336 -1.28 -16.41 1.51
C PHE A 336 -2.29 -16.42 0.36
N TYR A 337 -3.58 -16.25 0.65
CA TYR A 337 -4.63 -16.17 -0.38
C TYR A 337 -4.39 -15.01 -1.35
N MET A 338 -3.97 -13.84 -0.87
CA MET A 338 -3.70 -12.66 -1.70
C MET A 338 -2.41 -12.75 -2.52
N MET A 339 -1.47 -13.59 -2.09
CA MET A 339 -0.14 -13.75 -2.71
C MET A 339 -0.06 -14.97 -3.63
N LYS A 340 -1.06 -15.86 -3.59
CA LYS A 340 -1.15 -17.04 -4.44
C LYS A 340 -1.28 -16.61 -5.90
N GLN A 341 -0.27 -16.95 -6.69
CA GLN A 341 -0.29 -16.81 -8.15
C GLN A 341 -1.14 -17.90 -8.80
#